data_AF-A0A5N5SJU9-F1
#
_entry.id   AF-A0A5N5SJU9-F1
#
_cell.length_a   1.000
_cell.length_b   1.000
_cell.length_c   1.000
_cell.angle_alpha   90.00
_cell.angle_beta   90.00
_cell.angle_gamma   90.00
#
_symmetry.space_group_name_H-M   'P 1'
#
loop_
_entity.id
_entity.type
_entity.pdbx_description
1 polymer ?
#
loop_
_entity_poly.entity_id
_entity_poly.type
_entity_poly.pdbx_seq_one_letter_code
_entity_poly.pdbx_strand_id
1 'polypeptide(L)'
;MLISITTILIPIYFFYNVVQLKELLEVRHSVFIIGGAGTGKTQVLRTLLRTYYNLKKKPIFFDLNPKAVTTDELFGVINPATREWKDVYPLAL
;
A
#
# COMPACT_ATOMS: atom_id res chain seq x y z
N MET A 1 -13.33 -26.17 26.71
CA MET A 1 -13.37 -25.41 25.44
C MET A 1 -12.82 -24.01 25.71
N LEU A 2 -11.51 -23.90 25.90
CA LEU A 2 -10.82 -22.62 26.09
C LEU A 2 -10.40 -22.14 24.71
N ILE A 3 -11.17 -21.25 24.09
CA ILE A 3 -10.68 -20.50 22.94
C ILE A 3 -9.54 -19.65 23.51
N SER A 4 -8.30 -20.04 23.22
CA SER A 4 -7.10 -19.40 23.74
C SER A 4 -7.21 -17.89 23.57
N ILE A 5 -6.96 -17.14 24.64
CA ILE A 5 -7.02 -15.66 24.67
C ILE A 5 -6.20 -15.05 23.51
N THR A 6 -5.16 -15.76 23.06
CA THR A 6 -4.36 -15.41 21.88
C THR A 6 -5.16 -15.39 20.58
N THR A 7 -6.11 -16.31 20.35
CA THR A 7 -6.91 -16.39 19.12
C THR A 7 -7.91 -15.24 18.98
N ILE A 8 -8.34 -14.64 20.10
CA ILE A 8 -9.27 -13.49 20.13
C ILE A 8 -8.51 -12.16 20.05
N LEU A 9 -7.29 -12.08 20.58
CA LEU A 9 -6.47 -10.86 20.53
C LEU A 9 -5.92 -10.55 19.12
N ILE A 10 -5.58 -11.58 18.35
CA ILE A 10 -5.08 -11.44 16.97
C ILE A 10 -6.05 -10.65 16.06
N PRO A 11 -7.36 -10.97 15.98
CA PRO A 11 -8.29 -10.20 15.16
C PRO A 11 -8.52 -8.77 15.67
N ILE A 12 -8.48 -8.53 16.98
CA ILE A 12 -8.66 -7.18 17.55
C ILE A 12 -7.48 -6.28 17.16
N TYR A 13 -6.25 -6.78 17.31
CA TYR A 13 -5.05 -6.03 16.92
C TYR A 13 -5.02 -5.72 15.42
N PHE A 14 -5.41 -6.70 14.58
CA PHE A 14 -5.53 -6.48 13.15
C PHE A 14 -6.54 -5.39 12.79
N PHE A 15 -7.73 -5.42 13.42
CA PHE A 15 -8.77 -4.42 13.17
C PHE A 15 -8.33 -3.02 13.60
N TYR A 16 -7.67 -2.91 14.76
CA TYR A 16 -7.11 -1.65 15.25
C TYR A 16 -6.14 -1.03 14.24
N ASN A 17 -5.23 -1.82 13.67
CA ASN A 17 -4.28 -1.33 12.67
C ASN A 17 -4.96 -0.84 11.38
N VAL A 18 -6.06 -1.48 10.96
CA VAL A 18 -6.84 -1.03 9.78
C VAL A 18 -7.51 0.33 10.05
N VAL A 19 -8.11 0.49 11.23
CA VAL A 19 -8.73 1.76 11.64
C VAL A 19 -7.68 2.86 11.76
N GLN A 20 -6.56 2.58 12.43
CA GLN A 20 -5.46 3.52 12.57
C GLN A 20 -4.90 3.97 11.22
N LEU A 21 -4.74 3.04 10.26
CA LEU A 21 -4.32 3.37 8.90
C LEU A 21 -5.32 4.34 8.22
N LYS A 22 -6.63 4.08 8.35
CA LYS A 22 -7.68 4.96 7.81
C LYS A 22 -7.59 6.36 8.41
N GLU A 23 -7.47 6.47 9.73
CA GLU A 23 -7.40 7.76 10.43
C GLU A 23 -6.15 8.54 10.01
N LEU A 24 -5.00 7.87 9.88
CA LEU A 24 -3.78 8.51 9.43
C LEU A 24 -3.87 9.01 7.98
N LEU A 25 -4.51 8.24 7.09
CA LEU A 25 -4.73 8.65 5.69
C LEU A 25 -5.68 9.85 5.55
N GLU A 26 -6.55 10.10 6.53
CA GLU A 26 -7.41 11.29 6.55
C GLU A 26 -6.65 12.56 6.95
N VAL A 27 -5.56 12.43 7.70
CA VAL A 27 -4.76 13.57 8.19
C VAL A 27 -3.49 13.78 7.34
N ARG A 28 -2.94 12.72 6.76
CA ARG A 28 -1.65 12.75 6.03
C ARG A 28 -1.74 11.98 4.72
N HIS A 29 -1.20 12.56 3.66
CA HIS A 29 -1.12 11.91 2.34
C HIS A 29 -0.09 10.76 2.29
N SER A 30 0.92 10.79 3.17
CA SER A 30 1.99 9.79 3.22
C SER A 30 1.99 9.08 4.57
N VAL A 31 1.84 7.76 4.54
CA VAL A 31 1.78 6.90 5.73
C VAL A 31 2.67 5.67 5.51
N PHE A 32 3.36 5.24 6.57
CA PHE A 32 4.21 4.05 6.55
C PHE A 32 3.66 2.99 7.50
N ILE A 33 3.61 1.74 7.06
CA ILE A 33 3.27 0.58 7.90
C ILE A 33 4.56 -0.16 8.25
N ILE A 34 4.94 -0.12 9.53
CA ILE A 34 6.20 -0.68 10.02
C ILE A 34 5.91 -1.96 10.80
N GLY A 35 6.72 -3.01 10.60
CA GLY A 35 6.62 -4.25 11.36
C GLY A 35 7.42 -5.39 10.74
N GLY A 36 7.63 -6.48 11.48
CA GLY A 36 8.39 -7.66 11.05
C GLY A 36 7.78 -8.38 9.84
N ALA A 37 8.54 -9.24 9.16
CA ALA A 37 8.04 -10.04 8.05
C ALA A 37 6.89 -10.97 8.53
N GLY A 38 5.92 -11.25 7.64
CA GLY A 38 4.79 -12.15 7.96
C GLY A 38 3.69 -11.57 8.86
N THR A 39 3.78 -10.32 9.31
CA THR A 39 2.79 -9.71 10.23
C THR A 39 1.50 -9.19 9.54
N GLY A 40 1.25 -9.54 8.28
CA GLY A 40 0.00 -9.18 7.59
C GLY A 40 -0.13 -7.72 7.17
N LYS A 41 0.97 -6.94 7.08
CA LYS A 41 0.96 -5.53 6.65
C LYS A 41 0.22 -5.31 5.32
N THR A 42 0.50 -6.15 4.33
CA THR A 42 -0.19 -6.12 3.02
C THR A 42 -1.69 -6.38 3.17
N GLN A 43 -2.08 -7.25 4.09
CA GLN A 43 -3.47 -7.58 4.33
C GLN A 43 -4.23 -6.41 4.96
N VAL A 44 -3.60 -5.64 5.87
CA VAL A 44 -4.20 -4.42 6.45
C VAL A 44 -4.61 -3.44 5.33
N LEU A 45 -3.71 -3.17 4.39
CA LEU A 45 -3.97 -2.27 3.27
C LEU A 45 -5.04 -2.82 2.32
N ARG A 46 -4.97 -4.11 1.97
CA ARG A 46 -5.98 -4.78 1.12
C ARG A 46 -7.37 -4.76 1.73
N THR A 47 -7.48 -4.94 3.05
CA THR A 47 -8.76 -4.86 3.77
C THR A 47 -9.34 -3.46 3.74
N LEU A 48 -8.51 -2.43 3.94
CA LEU A 48 -8.97 -1.03 3.83
C LEU A 48 -9.44 -0.72 2.40
N LEU A 49 -8.66 -1.14 1.39
CA LEU A 49 -9.02 -0.98 -0.01
C LEU A 49 -10.35 -1.65 -0.35
N ARG A 50 -10.56 -2.90 0.09
CA ARG A 50 -11.81 -3.62 -0.11
C ARG A 50 -12.99 -2.92 0.56
N THR A 51 -12.78 -2.38 1.76
CA THR A 51 -13.79 -1.58 2.46
C THR A 51 -14.18 -0.34 1.64
N TYR A 52 -13.22 0.36 1.03
CA TYR A 52 -13.53 1.49 0.15
C TYR A 52 -14.30 1.09 -1.11
N TYR A 53 -13.99 -0.04 -1.74
CA TYR A 53 -14.80 -0.57 -2.84
C TYR A 53 -16.24 -0.87 -2.41
N ASN A 54 -16.42 -1.49 -1.23
CA ASN A 54 -17.76 -1.78 -0.70
C ASN A 54 -18.56 -0.49 -0.41
N LEU A 55 -17.88 0.57 0.02
CA LEU A 55 -18.46 1.90 0.21
C LEU A 55 -18.66 2.68 -1.11
N LYS A 56 -18.49 2.04 -2.27
CA LYS A 56 -18.58 2.65 -3.61
C LYS A 56 -17.61 3.81 -3.82
N LYS A 57 -16.56 3.91 -3.02
CA LYS A 57 -15.41 4.74 -3.34
C LYS A 57 -14.63 4.04 -4.46
N LYS A 58 -14.00 4.81 -5.35
CA LYS A 58 -13.14 4.28 -6.42
C LYS A 58 -11.66 4.45 -6.02
N PRO A 59 -11.15 3.68 -5.05
CA PRO A 59 -9.75 3.80 -4.68
C PRO A 59 -8.87 3.27 -5.82
N ILE A 60 -7.74 3.93 -6.02
CA ILE A 60 -6.71 3.50 -6.96
C ILE A 60 -5.54 2.97 -6.12
N PHE A 61 -5.06 1.78 -6.44
CA PHE A 61 -3.94 1.15 -5.75
C PHE A 61 -2.90 0.71 -6.77
N PHE A 62 -1.66 1.14 -6.57
CA PHE A 62 -0.50 0.74 -7.36
C PHE A 62 0.53 0.14 -6.41
N ASP A 63 0.96 -1.09 -6.70
CA ASP A 63 2.05 -1.73 -6.00
C ASP A 63 3.36 -1.43 -6.76
N LEU A 64 4.32 -0.83 -6.07
CA LEU A 64 5.59 -0.42 -6.66
C LEU A 64 6.73 -0.76 -5.71
N ASN A 65 7.70 -1.52 -6.20
CA ASN A 65 8.93 -1.79 -5.50
C ASN A 65 10.04 -0.88 -6.02
N PRO A 66 10.40 0.22 -5.30
CA PRO A 66 11.39 1.18 -5.78
C PRO A 66 12.81 0.60 -5.87
N LYS A 67 13.08 -0.56 -5.25
CA LYS A 67 14.37 -1.24 -5.37
C LYS A 67 14.46 -2.19 -6.57
N ALA A 68 13.33 -2.51 -7.20
CA ALA A 68 13.29 -3.37 -8.37
C ALA A 68 13.33 -2.58 -9.69
N VAL A 69 13.20 -1.25 -9.64
CA VAL A 69 13.13 -0.36 -10.79
C VAL A 69 14.33 0.57 -10.76
N THR A 70 14.87 0.90 -11.94
CA THR A 70 15.98 1.87 -12.04
C THR A 70 15.47 3.29 -11.80
N THR A 71 16.34 4.19 -11.30
CA THR A 71 15.99 5.60 -11.05
C THR A 71 15.43 6.27 -12.31
N ASP A 72 16.01 5.97 -13.47
CA ASP A 72 15.61 6.53 -14.76
C ASP A 72 14.22 6.06 -15.20
N GLU A 73 13.82 4.84 -14.86
CA GLU A 73 12.48 4.30 -15.13
C GLU A 73 11.43 4.79 -14.11
N LEU A 74 11.86 5.09 -12.88
CA LEU A 74 11.00 5.57 -11.80
C LEU A 74 10.69 7.06 -11.89
N PHE A 75 11.60 7.87 -12.46
CA PHE A 75 11.43 9.32 -12.59
C PHE A 75 11.29 9.80 -14.04
N GLY A 76 11.57 8.93 -15.01
CA GLY A 76 11.62 9.27 -16.43
C GLY A 76 12.97 9.87 -16.82
N VAL A 77 13.39 9.59 -18.05
CA VAL A 77 14.64 10.11 -18.61
C VAL A 77 14.39 10.67 -20.01
N ILE A 78 14.99 11.81 -20.32
CA ILE A 78 15.03 12.32 -21.70
C ILE A 78 16.20 11.65 -22.39
N ASN A 79 15.92 10.93 -23.47
CA ASN A 79 17.00 10.32 -24.25
C ASN A 79 17.85 11.44 -24.89
N PRO A 80 19.15 11.55 -24.57
CA PRO A 80 19.99 12.64 -25.05
C PRO A 80 20.18 12.63 -26.57
N ALA A 81 20.00 11.47 -27.23
CA ALA A 81 20.15 11.33 -28.68
C ALA A 81 18.86 11.65 -29.46
N THR A 82 17.70 11.18 -28.98
CA THR A 82 16.42 11.37 -29.70
C THR A 82 15.60 12.55 -29.20
N ARG A 83 15.94 13.12 -28.03
CA ARG A 83 15.17 14.15 -27.31
C ARG A 83 13.72 13.75 -26.99
N GLU A 84 13.42 12.46 -27.08
CA GLU A 84 12.12 11.93 -26.72
C GLU A 84 12.08 11.67 -25.22
N TRP A 85 10.90 11.91 -24.64
CA TRP A 85 10.64 11.60 -23.25
C TRP A 85 10.32 10.11 -23.11
N LYS A 86 11.08 9.41 -22.27
CA LYS A 86 10.76 8.03 -21.92
C LYS A 86 9.79 8.06 -20.74
N ASP A 87 8.62 7.46 -20.95
CA ASP A 87 7.56 7.41 -19.94
C ASP A 87 7.99 6.71 -18.66
N VAL A 88 7.36 7.12 -17.56
CA VAL A 88 7.64 6.67 -16.20
C VAL A 88 6.81 5.42 -15.86
N TYR A 89 7.41 4.42 -15.22
CA TYR A 89 6.65 3.36 -14.54
C TYR A 89 5.85 4.01 -13.39
N PRO A 90 4.50 3.97 -13.38
CA PRO A 90 3.63 2.85 -13.73
C PRO A 90 2.63 3.11 -14.88
N LEU A 91 2.82 4.17 -15.67
CA LEU A 91 1.88 4.58 -16.74
C LEU A 91 2.02 3.75 -18.03
N ALA A 92 3.04 2.91 -18.12
CA ALA A 92 3.30 2.03 -19.27
C ALA A 92 2.59 0.66 -19.19
N LEU A 93 1.70 0.44 -18.20
CA LEU A 93 0.91 -0.78 -17.99
C LEU A 93 -0.59 -0.52 -18.15
#